data_AF-A0A421JHG6-F1
#
_entry.id   AF-A0A421JHG6-F1
#
_cell.length_a   1.000
_cell.length_b   1.000
_cell.length_c   1.000
_cell.angle_alpha   90.00
_cell.angle_beta   90.00
_cell.angle_gamma   90.00
#
_symmetry.space_group_name_H-M   'P 1'
#
loop_
_entity.id
_entity.type
_entity.pdbx_description
1 polymer ?
#
loop_
_entity_poly.entity_id
_entity_poly.type
_entity_poly.pdbx_seq_one_letter_code
_entity_poly.pdbx_strand_id
1 'polypeptide(L)'
;MPQRLTINNFLLTFQEFLITWFNQILYYNKIYEDLIYDEIKTFDLIVYKNRNPDLIKYLEQFTLDLINNLIINKNQENGLVKITCVIYEEQDPTKYIRSYNLKFHEFLVNLNDTIISLQQQENDTSAVINIPEINWLEINHRYKTILFLHIQELRKLKVDNNNELFFKILVDLDKSIYPNSQWVRLEPNSNSNTRQIPVGNLELNILNFDLHNEYY
;
A
#
# COMPACT_ATOMS: atom_id res chain seq x y z
N MET A 1 -17.48 17.52 12.59
CA MET A 1 -17.86 17.96 11.22
C MET A 1 -17.21 16.99 10.25
N PRO A 2 -17.86 16.61 9.12
CA PRO A 2 -17.17 15.80 8.12
C PRO A 2 -15.95 16.58 7.62
N GLN A 3 -14.78 15.95 7.69
CA GLN A 3 -13.52 16.54 7.25
C GLN A 3 -13.63 16.91 5.77
N ARG A 4 -13.06 18.03 5.34
CA ARG A 4 -13.12 18.45 3.94
C ARG A 4 -12.34 17.46 3.06
N LEU A 5 -12.91 17.04 1.94
CA LEU A 5 -12.20 16.21 0.96
C LEU A 5 -11.20 17.07 0.18
N THR A 6 -9.98 17.09 0.69
CA THR A 6 -8.83 17.76 0.12
C THR A 6 -7.82 16.71 -0.33
N ILE A 7 -6.87 17.12 -1.15
CA ILE A 7 -5.78 16.24 -1.59
C ILE A 7 -4.94 15.74 -0.41
N ASN A 8 -4.60 16.60 0.55
CA ASN A 8 -3.81 16.18 1.72
C ASN A 8 -4.56 15.10 2.51
N ASN A 9 -5.84 15.33 2.84
CA ASN A 9 -6.61 14.36 3.59
C ASN A 9 -6.82 13.07 2.80
N PHE A 10 -7.05 13.15 1.49
CA PHE A 10 -7.16 11.96 0.63
C PHE A 10 -5.88 11.12 0.66
N LEU A 11 -4.71 11.75 0.54
CA LEU A 11 -3.42 11.06 0.59
C LEU A 11 -3.09 10.52 1.99
N LEU A 12 -3.51 11.20 3.06
CA LEU A 12 -3.42 10.66 4.44
C LEU A 12 -4.30 9.40 4.59
N THR A 13 -5.51 9.41 4.05
CA THR A 13 -6.38 8.22 4.04
C THR A 13 -5.79 7.10 3.19
N PHE A 14 -5.14 7.42 2.06
CA PHE A 14 -4.42 6.43 1.27
C PHE A 14 -3.20 5.87 2.02
N GLN A 15 -2.48 6.70 2.78
CA GLN A 15 -1.41 6.24 3.68
C GLN A 15 -1.94 5.23 4.71
N GLU A 16 -3.06 5.55 5.37
CA GLU A 16 -3.74 4.65 6.31
C GLU A 16 -4.14 3.33 5.65
N PHE A 17 -4.65 3.38 4.42
CA PHE A 17 -4.95 2.19 3.61
C PHE A 17 -3.71 1.33 3.40
N LEU A 18 -2.60 1.90 2.93
CA LEU A 18 -1.35 1.16 2.69
C LEU A 18 -0.82 0.51 3.97
N ILE A 19 -0.77 1.25 5.08
CA ILE A 19 -0.31 0.72 6.37
C ILE A 19 -1.22 -0.43 6.82
N THR A 20 -2.53 -0.28 6.69
CA THR A 20 -3.50 -1.33 7.05
C THR A 20 -3.30 -2.57 6.17
N TRP A 21 -3.14 -2.37 4.86
CA TRP A 21 -2.90 -3.43 3.89
C TRP A 21 -1.63 -4.22 4.19
N PHE A 22 -0.51 -3.55 4.44
CA PHE A 22 0.74 -4.21 4.85
C PHE A 22 0.56 -4.99 6.16
N ASN A 23 -0.06 -4.41 7.18
CA ASN A 23 -0.28 -5.11 8.44
C ASN A 23 -1.10 -6.40 8.26
N GLN A 24 -2.14 -6.39 7.41
CA GLN A 24 -2.92 -7.60 7.16
C GLN A 24 -2.07 -8.68 6.47
N ILE A 25 -1.24 -8.29 5.50
CA ILE A 25 -0.33 -9.23 4.83
C ILE A 25 0.61 -9.88 5.85
N LEU A 26 1.25 -9.08 6.71
CA LEU A 26 2.22 -9.56 7.69
C LEU A 26 1.57 -10.47 8.74
N TYR A 27 0.37 -10.11 9.22
CA TYR A 27 -0.38 -10.89 10.18
C TYR A 27 -0.77 -12.28 9.63
N TYR A 28 -1.41 -12.31 8.46
CA TYR A 28 -1.91 -13.56 7.88
C TYR A 28 -0.79 -14.46 7.35
N ASN A 29 0.39 -13.91 7.03
CA ASN A 29 1.58 -14.70 6.70
C ASN A 29 2.42 -15.12 7.91
N LYS A 30 2.03 -14.75 9.14
CA LYS A 30 2.77 -15.07 10.37
C LYS A 30 4.22 -14.58 10.35
N ILE A 31 4.46 -13.42 9.74
CA ILE A 31 5.79 -12.77 9.74
C ILE A 31 6.18 -12.32 11.15
N TYR A 32 5.18 -11.97 11.95
CA TYR A 32 5.32 -11.68 13.36
C TYR A 32 4.30 -12.49 14.16
N GLU A 33 4.57 -12.69 15.44
CA GLU A 33 3.68 -13.43 16.34
C GLU A 33 2.32 -12.74 16.54
N ASP A 34 1.24 -13.51 16.64
CA ASP A 34 -0.11 -12.97 16.79
C ASP A 34 -0.26 -12.08 18.03
N LEU A 35 0.49 -12.37 19.10
CA LEU A 35 0.43 -11.62 20.36
C LEU A 35 0.91 -10.17 20.24
N ILE A 36 1.66 -9.82 19.20
CA ILE A 36 2.09 -8.43 18.98
C ILE A 36 1.13 -7.62 18.12
N TYR A 37 -0.03 -8.18 17.75
CA TYR A 37 -1.09 -7.46 17.04
C TYR A 37 -2.26 -7.12 17.95
N ASP A 38 -2.81 -5.92 17.78
CA ASP A 38 -4.10 -5.52 18.35
C ASP A 38 -5.18 -5.53 17.26
N GLU A 39 -6.40 -5.88 17.65
CA GLU A 39 -7.59 -5.68 16.82
C GLU A 39 -8.05 -4.22 16.90
N ILE A 40 -8.10 -3.55 15.75
CA ILE A 40 -8.59 -2.18 15.62
C ILE A 40 -9.69 -2.10 14.56
N LYS A 41 -10.48 -1.03 14.60
CA LYS A 41 -11.50 -0.76 13.60
C LYS A 41 -11.03 0.33 12.63
N THR A 42 -10.86 -0.01 11.36
CA THR A 42 -10.42 0.91 10.28
C THR A 42 -11.25 0.61 9.03
N PHE A 43 -11.70 1.65 8.30
CA PHE A 43 -12.64 1.55 7.17
C PHE A 43 -13.88 0.67 7.46
N ASP A 44 -14.41 0.73 8.68
CA ASP A 44 -15.49 -0.15 9.15
C ASP A 44 -15.22 -1.66 9.04
N LEU A 45 -13.95 -2.06 9.15
CA LEU A 45 -13.50 -3.44 9.26
C LEU A 45 -12.68 -3.63 10.53
N ILE A 46 -12.78 -4.82 11.12
CA ILE A 46 -11.83 -5.27 12.15
C ILE A 46 -10.58 -5.72 11.43
N VAL A 47 -9.44 -5.10 11.77
CA VAL A 47 -8.14 -5.35 11.17
C VAL A 47 -7.08 -5.49 12.27
N TYR A 48 -6.00 -6.20 11.97
CA TYR A 48 -4.89 -6.42 12.90
C TYR A 48 -3.80 -5.37 12.70
N LYS A 49 -3.39 -4.65 13.75
CA LYS A 49 -2.29 -3.69 13.71
C LYS A 49 -1.15 -4.14 14.61
N ASN A 50 0.07 -4.22 14.07
CA ASN A 50 1.25 -4.60 14.83
C ASN A 50 1.63 -3.50 15.83
N ARG A 51 2.05 -3.88 17.04
CA ARG A 51 2.47 -2.99 18.14
C ARG A 51 3.98 -2.75 18.21
N ASN A 52 4.78 -3.47 17.41
CA ASN A 52 6.22 -3.30 17.39
C ASN A 52 6.57 -1.86 16.93
N PRO A 53 7.20 -1.03 17.78
CA PRO A 53 7.49 0.36 17.46
C PRO A 53 8.36 0.53 16.21
N ASP A 54 9.30 -0.38 15.97
CA ASP A 54 10.21 -0.32 14.83
C ASP A 54 9.48 -0.61 13.53
N LEU A 55 8.57 -1.58 13.52
CA LEU A 55 7.75 -1.87 12.34
C LEU A 55 6.76 -0.74 12.07
N ILE A 56 6.11 -0.19 13.11
CA ILE A 56 5.20 0.95 12.98
C ILE A 56 5.95 2.11 12.31
N LYS A 57 7.10 2.50 12.89
CA LYS A 57 7.93 3.59 12.37
C LYS A 57 8.41 3.31 10.95
N TYR A 58 8.81 2.07 10.66
CA TYR A 58 9.23 1.65 9.33
C TYR A 58 8.10 1.84 8.30
N LEU A 59 6.90 1.33 8.56
CA LEU A 59 5.78 1.42 7.63
C LEU A 59 5.27 2.87 7.48
N GLU A 60 5.20 3.63 8.56
CA GLU A 60 4.82 5.04 8.54
C GLU A 60 5.81 5.88 7.72
N GLN A 61 7.12 5.73 7.97
CA GLN A 61 8.16 6.43 7.23
C GLN A 61 8.20 6.00 5.77
N PHE A 62 8.14 4.68 5.49
CA PHE A 62 8.14 4.15 4.13
C PHE A 62 6.97 4.71 3.31
N THR A 63 5.75 4.64 3.85
CA THR A 63 4.55 5.12 3.12
C THR A 63 4.56 6.63 2.94
N LEU A 64 5.07 7.38 3.93
CA LEU A 64 5.27 8.82 3.82
C LEU A 64 6.28 9.18 2.72
N ASP A 65 7.43 8.50 2.69
CA ASP A 65 8.48 8.70 1.70
C ASP A 65 8.00 8.31 0.30
N LEU A 66 7.24 7.22 0.19
CA LEU A 66 6.61 6.80 -1.06
C LEU A 66 5.66 7.89 -1.57
N ILE A 67 4.76 8.39 -0.74
CA ILE A 67 3.79 9.42 -1.16
C ILE A 67 4.52 10.72 -1.51
N ASN A 68 5.42 11.21 -0.65
CA ASN A 68 6.10 12.48 -0.89
C ASN A 68 7.04 12.43 -2.10
N ASN A 69 7.83 11.37 -2.23
CA ASN A 69 8.89 11.32 -3.24
C ASN A 69 8.45 10.73 -4.57
N LEU A 70 7.42 9.88 -4.59
CA LEU A 70 7.01 9.17 -5.80
C LEU A 70 5.63 9.60 -6.33
N ILE A 71 4.77 10.15 -5.47
CA ILE A 71 3.41 10.57 -5.84
C ILE A 71 3.29 12.11 -5.94
N ILE A 72 3.82 12.85 -4.97
CA ILE A 72 3.72 14.33 -4.89
C ILE A 72 4.89 15.05 -5.61
N ASN A 73 5.95 14.34 -5.98
CA ASN A 73 7.20 14.99 -6.35
C ASN A 73 7.10 15.86 -7.62
N LYS A 74 7.30 17.17 -7.42
CA LYS A 74 7.22 18.22 -8.47
C LYS A 74 8.21 18.11 -9.60
N ASN A 75 9.31 17.40 -9.38
CA ASN A 75 10.42 17.34 -10.32
C ASN A 75 10.34 16.15 -11.26
N GLN A 76 9.30 15.31 -11.16
CA GLN A 76 9.11 14.14 -12.01
C GLN A 76 7.63 13.87 -12.28
N GLU A 77 7.34 13.28 -13.44
CA GLU A 77 5.99 12.74 -13.69
C GLU A 77 5.68 11.62 -12.71
N ASN A 78 4.40 11.42 -12.40
CA ASN A 78 4.01 10.28 -11.58
C ASN A 78 4.16 9.00 -12.41
N GLY A 79 5.19 8.22 -12.07
CA GLY A 79 5.47 6.94 -12.69
C GLY A 79 5.44 5.81 -11.69
N LEU A 80 4.68 5.92 -10.60
CA LEU A 80 4.43 4.77 -9.73
C LEU A 80 3.59 3.74 -10.49
N VAL A 81 4.19 2.60 -10.83
CA VAL A 81 3.52 1.53 -11.59
C VAL A 81 2.95 0.48 -10.65
N LYS A 82 3.71 0.07 -9.64
CA LYS A 82 3.30 -1.02 -8.74
C LYS A 82 3.93 -0.89 -7.36
N ILE A 83 3.18 -1.23 -6.32
CA ILE A 83 3.71 -1.51 -4.97
C ILE A 83 3.54 -3.00 -4.71
N THR A 84 4.60 -3.66 -4.28
CA THR A 84 4.60 -5.11 -4.02
C THR A 84 5.12 -5.40 -2.61
N CYS A 85 4.35 -6.13 -1.80
CA CYS A 85 4.87 -6.77 -0.60
C CYS A 85 5.24 -8.22 -0.95
N VAL A 86 6.50 -8.59 -0.80
CA VAL A 86 7.01 -9.93 -1.09
C VAL A 86 7.30 -10.65 0.21
N ILE A 87 6.82 -11.89 0.31
CA ILE A 87 7.15 -12.82 1.39
C ILE A 87 8.12 -13.86 0.86
N TYR A 88 9.22 -14.07 1.59
CA TYR A 88 10.31 -14.95 1.19
C TYR A 88 10.85 -15.74 2.39
N GLU A 89 11.58 -16.83 2.14
CA GLU A 89 12.25 -17.59 3.20
C GLU A 89 13.48 -16.83 3.70
N GLU A 90 13.58 -16.59 5.00
CA GLU A 90 14.68 -15.79 5.58
C GLU A 90 16.07 -16.32 5.21
N GLN A 91 16.18 -17.66 5.11
CA GLN A 91 17.41 -18.36 4.75
C GLN A 91 17.79 -18.22 3.26
N ASP A 92 16.83 -17.92 2.38
CA ASP A 92 17.04 -17.68 0.95
C ASP A 92 16.18 -16.51 0.45
N PRO A 93 16.73 -15.27 0.46
CA PRO A 93 16.03 -14.07 0.02
C PRO A 93 15.64 -14.03 -1.46
N THR A 94 16.10 -15.02 -2.26
CA THR A 94 15.73 -15.16 -3.67
C THR A 94 14.50 -16.04 -3.87
N LYS A 95 14.16 -16.85 -2.85
CA LYS A 95 13.03 -17.77 -2.88
C LYS A 95 11.76 -17.08 -2.39
N TYR A 96 11.04 -16.49 -3.34
CA TYR A 96 9.74 -15.89 -3.08
C TYR A 96 8.71 -16.98 -2.86
N ILE A 97 7.89 -16.81 -1.82
CA ILE A 97 6.77 -17.70 -1.53
C ILE A 97 5.48 -17.05 -2.03
N ARG A 98 5.33 -15.73 -1.79
CA ARG A 98 4.14 -14.97 -2.15
C ARG A 98 4.49 -13.53 -2.49
N SER A 99 3.70 -12.92 -3.35
CA SER A 99 3.72 -11.47 -3.58
C SER A 99 2.30 -10.90 -3.55
N TYR A 100 2.16 -9.70 -2.99
CA TYR A 100 0.89 -8.98 -2.90
C TYR A 100 1.07 -7.65 -3.60
N ASN A 101 0.29 -7.39 -4.64
CA ASN A 101 0.59 -6.37 -5.64
C ASN A 101 -0.56 -5.37 -5.76
N LEU A 102 -0.25 -4.10 -5.58
CA LEU A 102 -1.10 -2.97 -6.00
C LEU A 102 -0.54 -2.42 -7.30
N LYS A 103 -1.22 -2.69 -8.42
CA LYS A 103 -0.82 -2.21 -9.74
C LYS A 103 -1.65 -1.00 -10.13
N PHE A 104 -1.00 0.14 -10.29
CA PHE A 104 -1.64 1.41 -10.61
C PHE A 104 -1.85 1.51 -12.13
N HIS A 105 -3.05 1.95 -12.52
CA HIS A 105 -3.42 2.15 -13.93
C HIS A 105 -3.36 3.62 -14.29
N GLU A 106 -3.95 4.43 -13.42
CA GLU A 106 -3.95 5.88 -13.51
C GLU A 106 -3.90 6.43 -12.09
N PHE A 107 -2.78 7.05 -11.74
CA PHE A 107 -2.77 7.98 -10.61
C PHE A 107 -3.06 9.35 -11.19
N LEU A 108 -4.34 9.71 -11.21
CA LEU A 108 -4.87 10.83 -11.95
C LEU A 108 -4.63 12.15 -11.24
N VAL A 109 -3.40 12.39 -10.79
CA VAL A 109 -3.08 13.70 -10.26
C VAL A 109 -1.61 14.04 -10.48
N ASN A 110 -1.37 14.98 -11.39
CA ASN A 110 -0.18 15.83 -11.38
C ASN A 110 -0.34 16.76 -10.16
N LEU A 111 -0.13 16.20 -8.96
CA LEU A 111 -0.38 16.84 -7.65
C LEU A 111 0.51 18.04 -7.39
N ASN A 112 1.50 18.21 -8.25
CA ASN A 112 2.58 19.16 -8.16
C ASN A 112 2.09 20.61 -8.04
N ASP A 113 0.91 20.92 -8.59
CA ASP A 113 0.30 22.25 -8.51
C ASP A 113 -0.66 22.43 -7.33
N THR A 114 -0.93 21.36 -6.57
CA THR A 114 -2.02 21.31 -5.58
C THR A 114 -1.60 21.00 -4.15
N ILE A 115 -0.41 20.42 -3.95
CA ILE A 115 0.19 20.20 -2.62
C ILE A 115 1.73 20.20 -2.72
N ILE A 116 2.41 20.66 -1.67
CA ILE A 116 3.89 20.71 -1.61
C ILE A 116 4.46 19.43 -0.98
N SER A 117 3.82 18.94 0.09
CA SER A 117 4.16 17.68 0.76
C SER A 117 2.97 17.21 1.59
N LEU A 118 2.92 15.92 1.93
CA LEU A 118 1.97 15.39 2.89
C LEU A 118 2.30 15.96 4.28
N GLN A 119 1.36 16.67 4.90
CA GLN A 119 1.56 17.27 6.22
C GLN A 119 0.39 16.94 7.14
N GLN A 120 0.71 16.50 8.36
CA GLN A 120 -0.27 16.33 9.45
C GLN A 120 -0.55 17.69 10.14
N GLN A 121 -0.85 18.74 9.38
CA GLN A 121 -1.13 20.07 9.93
C GLN A 121 -2.63 20.31 10.15
N GLU A 122 -2.97 21.09 11.20
CA GLU A 122 -4.36 21.47 11.52
C GLU A 122 -5.01 22.36 10.45
N ASN A 123 -4.21 23.12 9.68
CA ASN A 123 -4.68 24.03 8.64
C ASN A 123 -4.27 23.54 7.25
N ASP A 124 -5.04 22.60 6.72
CA ASP A 124 -4.88 22.09 5.37
C ASP A 124 -5.24 23.15 4.30
N THR A 125 -4.25 23.55 3.51
CA THR A 125 -4.38 24.52 2.40
C THR A 125 -4.38 23.86 1.02
N SER A 126 -4.35 22.52 0.95
CA SER A 126 -4.33 21.79 -0.31
C SER A 126 -5.63 21.93 -1.09
N ALA A 127 -5.56 21.69 -2.40
CA ALA A 127 -6.73 21.84 -3.26
C ALA A 127 -7.84 20.85 -2.88
N VAL A 128 -9.07 21.31 -3.03
CA VAL A 128 -10.28 20.53 -2.75
C VAL A 128 -10.57 19.64 -3.94
N ILE A 129 -10.86 18.37 -3.66
CA ILE A 129 -11.29 17.44 -4.70
C ILE A 129 -12.79 17.66 -4.90
N ASN A 130 -13.15 18.15 -6.08
CA ASN A 130 -14.54 18.37 -6.48
C ASN A 130 -14.84 17.58 -7.76
N ILE A 131 -14.84 16.26 -7.62
CA ILE A 131 -15.18 15.33 -8.70
C ILE A 131 -16.58 14.79 -8.40
N PRO A 132 -17.52 14.84 -9.36
CA PRO A 132 -18.84 14.25 -9.20
C PRO A 132 -18.71 12.80 -8.70
N GLU A 133 -19.58 12.41 -7.76
CA GLU A 133 -19.66 11.05 -7.20
C GLU A 133 -18.53 10.65 -6.22
N ILE A 134 -17.42 11.38 -6.15
CA ILE A 134 -16.35 11.12 -5.19
C ILE A 134 -16.58 11.90 -3.90
N ASN A 135 -16.84 11.19 -2.81
CA ASN A 135 -16.95 11.74 -1.45
C ASN A 135 -16.38 10.73 -0.43
N TRP A 136 -16.29 11.13 0.84
CA TRP A 136 -15.71 10.27 1.89
C TRP A 136 -16.45 8.95 2.10
N LEU A 137 -17.76 8.92 1.92
CA LEU A 137 -18.53 7.68 2.02
C LEU A 137 -18.11 6.72 0.92
N GLU A 138 -17.98 7.21 -0.31
CA GLU A 138 -17.54 6.41 -1.45
C GLU A 138 -16.08 5.92 -1.28
N ILE A 139 -15.17 6.82 -0.90
CA ILE A 139 -13.75 6.48 -0.67
C ILE A 139 -13.63 5.38 0.40
N ASN A 140 -14.29 5.57 1.55
CA ASN A 140 -14.28 4.58 2.62
C ASN A 140 -14.95 3.27 2.19
N HIS A 141 -16.03 3.33 1.43
CA HIS A 141 -16.70 2.14 0.92
C HIS A 141 -15.80 1.33 -0.03
N ARG A 142 -15.07 2.00 -0.94
CA ARG A 142 -14.15 1.33 -1.86
C ARG A 142 -12.94 0.73 -1.14
N TYR A 143 -12.31 1.46 -0.22
CA TYR A 143 -11.22 0.93 0.60
C TYR A 143 -11.67 -0.25 1.47
N LYS A 144 -12.85 -0.15 2.10
CA LYS A 144 -13.47 -1.25 2.83
C LYS A 144 -13.63 -2.48 1.95
N THR A 145 -14.25 -2.33 0.78
CA THR A 145 -14.55 -3.46 -0.11
C THR A 145 -13.28 -4.18 -0.54
N ILE A 146 -12.25 -3.45 -0.99
CA ILE A 146 -11.02 -4.10 -1.46
C ILE A 146 -10.21 -4.72 -0.32
N LEU A 147 -10.15 -4.08 0.87
CA LEU A 147 -9.54 -4.68 2.05
C LEU A 147 -10.27 -5.94 2.50
N PHE A 148 -11.61 -5.92 2.49
CA PHE A 148 -12.41 -7.08 2.85
C PHE A 148 -12.11 -8.26 1.93
N LEU A 149 -12.16 -8.05 0.60
CA LEU A 149 -11.84 -9.09 -0.38
C LEU A 149 -10.44 -9.64 -0.17
N HIS A 150 -9.46 -8.76 0.07
CA HIS A 150 -8.09 -9.19 0.32
C HIS A 150 -7.96 -10.03 1.60
N ILE A 151 -8.59 -9.60 2.69
CA ILE A 151 -8.61 -10.35 3.95
C ILE A 151 -9.25 -11.73 3.75
N GLN A 152 -10.32 -11.85 2.95
CA GLN A 152 -10.92 -13.15 2.63
C GLN A 152 -9.95 -14.06 1.90
N GLU A 153 -9.15 -13.54 0.96
CA GLU A 153 -8.10 -14.33 0.30
C GLU A 153 -6.97 -14.70 1.27
N LEU A 154 -6.51 -13.76 2.10
CA LEU A 154 -5.47 -14.01 3.11
C LEU A 154 -5.87 -15.08 4.14
N ARG A 155 -7.15 -15.18 4.49
CA ARG A 155 -7.67 -16.22 5.39
C ARG A 155 -7.61 -17.63 4.80
N LYS A 156 -7.48 -17.77 3.48
CA LYS A 156 -7.36 -19.06 2.80
C LYS A 156 -5.92 -19.60 2.82
N LEU A 157 -4.96 -18.79 3.27
CA LEU A 157 -3.55 -19.18 3.31
C LEU A 157 -3.34 -20.33 4.28
N LYS A 158 -2.55 -21.30 3.84
CA LYS A 158 -1.92 -22.29 4.71
C LYS A 158 -0.48 -21.85 4.88
N VAL A 159 -0.15 -21.41 6.09
CA VAL A 159 1.23 -21.04 6.45
C VAL A 159 1.82 -22.22 7.20
N ASP A 160 2.87 -22.80 6.65
CA ASP A 160 3.64 -23.84 7.34
C ASP A 160 4.56 -23.16 8.35
N ASN A 161 4.33 -23.44 9.64
CA ASN A 161 5.09 -22.83 10.76
C ASN A 161 6.56 -23.29 10.82
N ASN A 162 7.01 -24.13 9.89
CA ASN A 162 8.36 -24.70 9.89
C ASN A 162 9.40 -23.81 9.21
N ASN A 163 8.96 -22.83 8.41
CA ASN A 163 9.88 -21.94 7.70
C ASN A 163 9.84 -20.55 8.32
N GLU A 164 11.01 -20.01 8.65
CA GLU A 164 11.17 -18.62 9.03
C GLU A 164 10.94 -17.74 7.78
N LEU A 165 9.85 -16.98 7.81
CA LEU A 165 9.44 -16.12 6.71
C LEU A 165 9.80 -14.67 7.03
N PHE A 166 10.29 -13.96 6.02
CA PHE A 166 10.55 -12.53 6.09
C PHE A 166 9.82 -11.79 4.97
N PHE A 167 9.86 -10.46 5.01
CA PHE A 167 9.20 -9.63 4.01
C PHE A 167 10.10 -8.52 3.48
N LYS A 168 9.80 -8.07 2.26
CA LYS A 168 10.34 -6.83 1.69
C LYS A 168 9.28 -6.13 0.87
N ILE A 169 9.36 -4.81 0.81
CA ILE A 169 8.47 -3.99 -0.02
C ILE A 169 9.26 -3.49 -1.23
N LEU A 170 8.71 -3.73 -2.41
CA LEU A 170 9.26 -3.33 -3.71
C LEU A 170 8.33 -2.30 -4.35
N VAL A 171 8.91 -1.39 -5.10
CA VAL A 171 8.17 -0.38 -5.86
C VAL A 171 8.69 -0.38 -7.29
N ASP A 172 7.77 -0.61 -8.23
CA ASP A 172 8.07 -0.50 -9.65
C ASP A 172 7.73 0.92 -10.12
N LEU A 173 8.70 1.53 -10.78
CA LEU A 173 8.62 2.89 -11.29
C LEU A 173 8.78 2.91 -12.80
N ASP A 174 8.27 3.95 -13.45
CA ASP A 174 8.63 4.26 -14.83
C ASP A 174 10.15 4.40 -14.97
N LYS A 175 10.69 3.95 -16.11
CA LYS A 175 12.14 3.91 -16.35
C LYS A 175 12.79 5.30 -16.32
N SER A 176 12.02 6.37 -16.53
CA SER A 176 12.48 7.74 -16.47
C SER A 176 12.68 8.28 -15.05
N ILE A 177 12.13 7.60 -14.04
CA ILE A 177 12.19 8.03 -12.64
C ILE A 177 13.44 7.47 -11.98
N TYR A 178 14.21 8.37 -11.38
CA TYR A 178 15.36 8.01 -10.56
C TYR A 178 15.06 8.31 -9.09
N PRO A 179 14.74 7.30 -8.27
CA PRO A 179 14.52 7.53 -6.86
C PRO A 179 15.84 7.97 -6.18
N ASN A 180 15.73 8.70 -5.07
CA ASN A 180 16.89 9.25 -4.35
C ASN A 180 17.81 8.14 -3.79
N SER A 181 18.90 8.53 -3.11
CA SER A 181 19.93 7.61 -2.59
C SER A 181 19.46 6.60 -1.53
N GLN A 182 18.21 6.68 -1.06
CA GLN A 182 17.64 5.73 -0.10
C GLN A 182 17.07 4.47 -0.77
N TRP A 183 16.98 4.45 -2.10
CA TRP A 183 16.44 3.33 -2.87
C TRP A 183 17.53 2.54 -3.58
N VAL A 184 17.36 1.21 -3.61
CA VAL A 184 18.23 0.30 -4.35
C VAL A 184 17.47 -0.23 -5.55
N ARG A 185 18.05 -0.07 -6.74
CA ARG A 185 17.48 -0.63 -7.97
C ARG A 185 17.72 -2.14 -8.00
N LEU A 186 16.65 -2.88 -8.23
CA LEU A 186 16.70 -4.33 -8.39
C LEU A 186 16.52 -4.69 -9.87
N GLU A 187 17.22 -5.73 -10.30
CA GLU A 187 16.95 -6.35 -11.60
C GLU A 187 15.64 -7.18 -11.52
N PRO A 188 14.82 -7.19 -12.57
CA PRO A 188 13.59 -7.95 -12.58
C PRO A 188 13.88 -9.45 -12.47
N ASN A 189 13.30 -10.11 -11.46
CA ASN A 189 13.34 -11.57 -11.34
C ASN A 189 12.53 -12.16 -12.51
N SER A 190 13.25 -12.72 -13.48
CA SER A 190 12.69 -13.04 -14.79
C SER A 190 11.99 -14.39 -14.89
N ASN A 191 12.04 -15.25 -13.87
CA ASN A 191 11.55 -16.62 -14.02
C ASN A 191 10.96 -17.16 -12.72
N SER A 192 9.64 -17.17 -12.65
CA SER A 192 8.90 -18.08 -11.77
C SER A 192 7.52 -18.32 -12.36
N ASN A 193 7.10 -19.59 -12.36
CA ASN A 193 5.71 -19.92 -12.68
C ASN A 193 4.86 -19.47 -11.51
N THR A 194 4.22 -18.31 -11.63
CA THR A 194 3.37 -17.76 -10.58
C THR A 194 1.91 -18.04 -10.87
N ARG A 195 1.16 -18.43 -9.84
CA ARG A 195 -0.31 -18.41 -9.90
C ARG A 195 -0.79 -17.04 -9.46
N GLN A 196 -1.28 -16.25 -10.41
CA GLN A 196 -1.93 -14.97 -10.12
C GLN A 196 -3.39 -15.19 -9.70
N ILE A 197 -3.79 -14.56 -8.60
CA ILE A 197 -5.18 -14.53 -8.11
C ILE A 197 -5.61 -13.07 -8.02
N PRO A 198 -6.51 -12.60 -8.92
CA PRO A 198 -7.08 -11.26 -8.80
C PRO A 198 -7.95 -11.20 -7.54
N VAL A 199 -7.78 -10.12 -6.77
CA VAL A 199 -8.54 -9.87 -5.54
C VAL A 199 -9.66 -8.87 -5.80
N GLY A 200 -9.34 -7.80 -6.52
CA GLY A 200 -10.31 -6.76 -6.89
C GLY A 200 -9.63 -5.53 -7.45
N ASN A 201 -10.44 -4.60 -7.95
CA ASN A 201 -10.03 -3.30 -8.47
C ASN A 201 -10.62 -2.18 -7.62
N LEU A 202 -9.87 -1.09 -7.50
CA LEU A 202 -10.34 0.16 -6.90
C LEU A 202 -10.30 1.23 -7.97
N GLU A 203 -11.43 1.90 -8.16
CA GLU A 203 -11.63 2.99 -9.12
C GLU A 203 -12.22 4.19 -8.38
N LEU A 204 -11.41 5.24 -8.17
CA LEU A 204 -11.83 6.48 -7.50
C LEU A 204 -11.66 7.72 -8.39
N ASN A 205 -11.44 7.54 -9.69
CA ASN A 205 -11.11 8.57 -10.67
C ASN A 205 -9.79 9.32 -10.42
N ILE A 206 -9.35 9.48 -9.17
CA ILE A 206 -8.07 10.10 -8.79
C ILE A 206 -7.00 9.07 -8.47
N LEU A 207 -7.43 7.85 -8.16
CA LEU A 207 -6.60 6.73 -7.78
C LEU A 207 -7.26 5.46 -8.30
N ASN A 208 -6.60 4.80 -9.25
CA ASN A 208 -7.09 3.56 -9.82
C ASN A 208 -6.00 2.49 -9.73
N PHE A 209 -6.31 1.36 -9.08
CA PHE A 209 -5.37 0.24 -8.99
C PHE A 209 -6.08 -1.11 -8.94
N ASP A 210 -5.39 -2.14 -9.43
CA ASP A 210 -5.76 -3.54 -9.24
C ASP A 210 -4.97 -4.13 -8.08
N LEU A 211 -5.64 -4.92 -7.25
CA LEU A 211 -5.04 -5.76 -6.23
C LEU A 211 -5.05 -7.22 -6.71
N HIS A 212 -3.88 -7.83 -6.72
CA HIS A 212 -3.73 -9.25 -7.01
C HIS A 212 -2.61 -9.88 -6.17
N ASN A 213 -2.76 -11.16 -5.90
CA ASN A 213 -1.79 -11.96 -5.17
C ASN A 213 -1.11 -12.91 -6.16
N GLU A 214 0.18 -13.15 -5.97
CA GLU A 214 0.90 -14.18 -6.70
C GLU A 214 1.45 -15.21 -5.71
N TYR A 215 1.29 -16.49 -6.06
CA TYR A 215 1.77 -17.62 -5.29
C TYR A 215 2.78 -18.39 -6.13
N TYR A 216 3.94 -18.67 -5.54
CA TYR A 216 5.13 -19.26 -6.17
C TYR A 216 5.26 -20.74 -5.78
#